data_AF-A0A556CJI1-F1
#
_entry.id   AF-A0A556CJI1-F1
#
_cell.length_a   1.000
_cell.length_b   1.000
_cell.length_c   1.000
_cell.angle_alpha   90.00
_cell.angle_beta   90.00
_cell.angle_gamma   90.00
#
_symmetry.space_group_name_H-M   'P 1'
#
loop_
_entity.id
_entity.type
_entity.pdbx_description
1 polymer ?
#
loop_
_entity_poly.entity_id
_entity_poly.type
_entity_poly.pdbx_seq_one_letter_code
_entity_poly.pdbx_strand_id
1 'polypeptide(L)'
;MAQPSELIQRFNPHVLHPPETEQAARYAISFVEPLFSLSQRMEIDGQAKDSAVRYPAWALFWYAGCVSAIMRTLPDADPWSTRYPLVTPPLSSQARNSSTPRFGSWRDVVDLTPPVRDDIDTDMDLSFFSDEISDDSAKVLVAGSRGWLTTANVLADAAAPDGEYLFSVGDGALRWAVGRRRQYAGHGDTFPTTAIIQAATNATSIIKGYDEPLEAMDVLVQREKFSNMAYVPIEDEF
;
A
#
# COMPACT_ATOMS: atom_id res chain seq x y z
N MET A 1 18.87 -4.44 -7.51
CA MET A 1 17.67 -4.90 -6.79
C MET A 1 18.06 -6.18 -6.09
N ALA A 2 17.95 -6.21 -4.77
CA ALA A 2 18.28 -7.38 -3.96
C ALA A 2 17.26 -8.51 -4.18
N GLN A 3 17.74 -9.75 -4.16
CA GLN A 3 16.92 -10.94 -4.24
C GLN A 3 16.18 -11.20 -2.90
N PRO A 4 15.07 -11.97 -2.91
CA PRO A 4 14.33 -12.26 -1.68
C PRO A 4 15.21 -12.86 -0.56
N SER A 5 16.12 -13.77 -0.90
CA SER A 5 17.05 -14.38 0.06
C SER A 5 17.98 -13.37 0.74
N GLU A 6 18.43 -12.35 0.01
CA GLU A 6 19.29 -11.27 0.55
C GLU A 6 18.50 -10.37 1.49
N LEU A 7 17.25 -10.04 1.14
CA LEU A 7 16.35 -9.26 2.00
C LEU A 7 16.01 -10.02 3.29
N ILE A 8 15.75 -11.32 3.21
CA ILE A 8 15.51 -12.17 4.39
C ILE A 8 16.70 -12.15 5.34
N GLN A 9 17.93 -12.30 4.80
CA GLN A 9 19.15 -12.25 5.61
C GLN A 9 19.33 -10.89 6.30
N ARG A 10 18.96 -9.79 5.63
CA ARG A 10 19.03 -8.43 6.18
C ARG A 10 18.04 -8.19 7.33
N PHE A 11 16.86 -8.81 7.30
CA PHE A 11 15.75 -8.56 8.24
C PHE A 11 15.54 -9.70 9.27
N ASN A 12 16.64 -10.28 9.75
CA ASN A 12 16.71 -11.27 10.85
C ASN A 12 16.17 -12.69 10.51
N PRO A 13 17.05 -13.67 10.23
CA PRO A 13 16.66 -15.01 9.76
C PRO A 13 16.16 -15.98 10.85
N HIS A 14 16.13 -15.59 12.13
CA HIS A 14 15.97 -16.54 13.24
C HIS A 14 14.53 -16.83 13.68
N VAL A 15 13.52 -16.25 13.02
CA VAL A 15 12.12 -16.42 13.42
C VAL A 15 11.28 -16.91 12.23
N LEU A 16 11.05 -18.23 12.19
CA LEU A 16 10.42 -18.93 11.05
C LEU A 16 8.90 -19.11 11.16
N HIS A 17 8.29 -18.66 12.26
CA HIS A 17 6.84 -18.78 12.49
C HIS A 17 6.19 -17.40 12.39
N PRO A 18 5.86 -16.94 11.16
CA PRO A 18 5.17 -15.68 10.96
C PRO A 18 3.81 -15.67 11.69
N PRO A 19 3.22 -14.48 11.88
CA PRO A 19 1.90 -14.37 12.50
C PRO A 19 0.87 -15.20 11.76
N GLU A 20 -0.13 -15.68 12.51
CA GLU A 20 -1.25 -16.43 11.94
C GLU A 20 -2.02 -15.56 10.93
N THR A 21 -2.45 -16.14 9.82
CA THR A 21 -3.23 -15.47 8.76
C THR A 21 -4.47 -14.74 9.31
N GLU A 22 -4.97 -15.17 10.48
CA GLU A 22 -6.06 -14.51 11.19
C GLU A 22 -5.74 -13.06 11.56
N GLN A 23 -4.51 -12.76 11.98
CA GLN A 23 -4.13 -11.39 12.34
C GLN A 23 -4.12 -10.47 11.11
N ALA A 24 -3.57 -10.98 9.99
CA ALA A 24 -3.62 -10.27 8.72
C ALA A 24 -5.06 -10.06 8.25
N ALA A 25 -5.96 -11.03 8.46
CA ALA A 25 -7.37 -10.89 8.14
C ALA A 25 -8.07 -9.83 9.00
N ARG A 26 -7.81 -9.78 10.31
CA ARG A 26 -8.37 -8.74 11.20
C ARG A 26 -7.91 -7.34 10.80
N TYR A 27 -6.62 -7.19 10.48
CA TYR A 27 -6.08 -5.94 9.96
C TYR A 27 -6.67 -5.59 8.59
N ALA A 28 -6.86 -6.57 7.70
CA ALA A 28 -7.50 -6.34 6.41
C ALA A 28 -8.96 -5.82 6.55
N ILE A 29 -9.72 -6.38 7.50
CA ILE A 29 -11.10 -5.96 7.78
C ILE A 29 -11.16 -4.52 8.32
N SER A 30 -10.15 -4.06 9.07
CA SER A 30 -10.15 -2.69 9.64
C SER A 30 -10.16 -1.59 8.57
N PHE A 31 -9.71 -1.90 7.35
CA PHE A 31 -9.82 -0.98 6.23
C PHE A 31 -11.27 -0.79 5.79
N VAL A 32 -12.08 -1.86 5.75
CA VAL A 32 -13.43 -1.89 5.15
C VAL A 32 -14.57 -1.75 6.15
N GLU A 33 -14.33 -1.96 7.44
CA GLU A 33 -15.36 -1.90 8.48
C GLU A 33 -15.31 -0.58 9.26
N PRO A 34 -16.18 0.41 8.96
CA PRO A 34 -16.19 1.68 9.65
C PRO A 34 -16.72 1.59 11.10
N LEU A 35 -17.45 0.53 11.46
CA LEU A 35 -18.17 0.44 12.74
C LEU A 35 -17.34 -0.16 13.88
N PHE A 36 -16.06 -0.47 13.66
CA PHE A 36 -15.19 -0.83 14.78
C PHE A 36 -15.08 0.31 15.79
N SER A 37 -15.19 -0.07 17.06
CA SER A 37 -14.91 0.85 18.15
C SER A 37 -13.46 1.36 18.07
N LEU A 38 -13.21 2.55 18.61
CA LEU A 38 -11.86 3.11 18.68
C LEU A 38 -10.86 2.13 19.32
N SER A 39 -11.26 1.49 20.43
CA SER A 39 -10.42 0.51 21.13
C SER A 39 -10.06 -0.68 20.24
N GLN A 40 -11.01 -1.22 19.46
CA GLN A 40 -10.73 -2.32 18.53
C GLN A 40 -9.78 -1.90 17.41
N ARG A 41 -9.94 -0.69 16.84
CA ARG A 41 -9.03 -0.18 15.81
C ARG A 41 -7.61 -0.03 16.33
N MET A 42 -7.46 0.57 17.51
CA MET A 42 -6.16 0.73 18.17
C MET A 42 -5.50 -0.61 18.48
N GLU A 43 -6.28 -1.60 18.93
CA GLU A 43 -5.79 -2.95 19.19
C GLU A 43 -5.30 -3.64 17.91
N ILE A 44 -6.08 -3.56 16.82
CA ILE A 44 -5.72 -4.15 15.53
C ILE A 44 -4.43 -3.52 14.98
N ASP A 45 -4.31 -2.19 15.01
CA ASP A 45 -3.11 -1.47 14.54
C ASP A 45 -1.89 -1.79 15.44
N GLY A 46 -2.08 -1.85 16.76
CA GLY A 46 -1.04 -2.24 17.70
C GLY A 46 -0.54 -3.67 17.47
N GLN A 47 -1.46 -4.60 17.22
CA GLN A 47 -1.14 -5.99 16.88
C GLN A 47 -0.33 -6.06 15.57
N ALA A 48 -0.73 -5.32 14.53
CA ALA A 48 0.01 -5.28 13.27
C ALA A 48 1.44 -4.72 13.45
N LYS A 49 1.58 -3.65 14.25
CA LYS A 49 2.89 -3.10 14.63
C LYS A 49 3.76 -4.12 15.38
N ASP A 50 3.21 -4.77 16.39
CA ASP A 50 3.93 -5.79 17.18
C ASP A 50 4.43 -6.94 16.30
N SER A 51 3.63 -7.34 15.30
CA SER A 51 4.03 -8.35 14.32
C SER A 51 5.13 -7.87 13.39
N ALA A 52 5.11 -6.60 12.96
CA ALA A 52 6.20 -6.04 12.18
C ALA A 52 7.51 -5.96 12.96
N VAL A 53 7.45 -5.60 14.24
CA VAL A 53 8.61 -5.60 15.15
C VAL A 53 9.15 -7.01 15.38
N ARG A 54 8.28 -8.00 15.58
CA ARG A 54 8.68 -9.38 15.87
C ARG A 54 9.13 -10.16 14.64
N TYR A 55 8.55 -9.87 13.48
CA TYR A 55 8.78 -10.60 12.22
C TYR A 55 9.07 -9.63 11.05
N PRO A 56 10.16 -8.85 11.12
CA PRO A 56 10.38 -7.75 10.19
C PRO A 56 10.59 -8.21 8.73
N ALA A 57 11.22 -9.38 8.51
CA ALA A 57 11.32 -9.95 7.17
C ALA A 57 9.94 -10.34 6.59
N TRP A 58 9.05 -10.91 7.41
CA TRP A 58 7.69 -11.23 6.97
C TRP A 58 6.90 -9.95 6.67
N ALA A 59 6.96 -8.95 7.56
CA ALA A 59 6.24 -7.69 7.39
C ALA A 59 6.71 -6.92 6.15
N LEU A 60 8.02 -6.96 5.84
CA LEU A 60 8.57 -6.41 4.60
C LEU A 60 7.86 -6.96 3.37
N PHE A 61 7.79 -8.29 3.23
CA PHE A 61 7.14 -8.91 2.08
C PHE A 61 5.62 -8.78 2.11
N TRP A 62 5.02 -8.76 3.31
CA TRP A 62 3.58 -8.59 3.46
C TRP A 62 3.14 -7.20 3.00
N TYR A 63 3.71 -6.12 3.54
CA TYR A 63 3.37 -4.75 3.11
C TYR A 63 3.68 -4.53 1.62
N ALA A 64 4.84 -5.01 1.15
CA ALA A 64 5.19 -4.90 -0.26
C ALA A 64 4.20 -5.64 -1.17
N GLY A 65 3.75 -6.82 -0.75
CA GLY A 65 2.72 -7.60 -1.43
C GLY A 65 1.37 -6.89 -1.45
N CYS A 66 0.91 -6.37 -0.30
CA CYS A 66 -0.35 -5.64 -0.17
C CYS A 66 -0.39 -4.41 -1.08
N VAL A 67 0.61 -3.52 -0.95
CA VAL A 67 0.70 -2.28 -1.72
C VAL A 67 0.77 -2.59 -3.21
N SER A 68 1.61 -3.56 -3.61
CA SER A 68 1.72 -3.91 -5.02
C SER A 68 0.45 -4.53 -5.59
N ALA A 69 -0.21 -5.42 -4.86
CA ALA A 69 -1.46 -6.03 -5.29
C ALA A 69 -2.54 -4.98 -5.53
N ILE A 70 -2.69 -4.00 -4.64
CA ILE A 70 -3.67 -2.92 -4.78
C ILE A 70 -3.29 -1.96 -5.90
N MET A 71 -2.05 -1.48 -5.93
CA MET A 71 -1.59 -0.51 -6.93
C MET A 71 -1.65 -1.06 -8.36
N ARG A 72 -1.39 -2.37 -8.55
CA ARG A 72 -1.50 -3.02 -9.86
C ARG A 72 -2.94 -3.21 -10.35
N THR A 73 -3.94 -2.95 -9.49
CA THR A 73 -5.34 -2.92 -9.95
C THR A 73 -5.75 -1.59 -10.55
N LEU A 74 -5.00 -0.51 -10.34
CA LEU A 74 -5.34 0.80 -10.89
C LEU A 74 -5.27 0.77 -12.44
N PRO A 75 -6.13 1.54 -13.15
CA PRO A 75 -6.05 1.66 -14.60
C PRO A 75 -4.67 2.13 -15.09
N ASP A 76 -4.34 1.79 -16.33
CA ASP A 76 -3.13 2.26 -17.02
C ASP A 76 -3.11 3.79 -17.16
N ALA A 77 -4.29 4.41 -17.27
CA ALA A 77 -4.41 5.86 -17.35
C ALA A 77 -4.24 6.56 -15.99
N ASP A 78 -4.27 5.82 -14.88
CA ASP A 78 -4.17 6.41 -13.55
C ASP A 78 -2.77 7.04 -13.35
N PRO A 79 -2.68 8.29 -12.88
CA PRO A 79 -1.39 8.97 -12.72
C PRO A 79 -0.48 8.29 -11.70
N TRP A 80 -1.02 7.60 -10.69
CA TRP A 80 -0.25 6.87 -9.69
C TRP A 80 0.37 5.58 -10.25
N SER A 81 -0.16 5.05 -11.36
CA SER A 81 0.40 3.89 -12.06
C SER A 81 1.46 4.28 -13.10
N THR A 82 1.35 5.46 -13.73
CA THR A 82 2.16 5.84 -14.90
C THR A 82 2.98 7.13 -14.79
N ARG A 83 2.53 8.14 -14.04
CA ARG A 83 3.13 9.49 -14.06
C ARG A 83 4.23 9.71 -13.04
N TYR A 84 4.36 8.86 -12.02
CA TYR A 84 5.44 9.01 -11.04
C TYR A 84 6.61 8.10 -11.40
N PRO A 85 7.63 8.60 -12.11
CA PRO A 85 8.86 7.85 -12.26
C PRO A 85 9.47 7.68 -10.86
N LEU A 86 9.70 6.45 -10.41
CA LEU A 86 10.79 6.23 -9.46
C LEU A 86 12.04 6.75 -10.18
N VAL A 87 12.51 7.94 -9.79
CA VAL A 87 13.82 8.42 -10.20
C VAL A 87 14.80 7.38 -9.68
N THR A 88 15.55 6.80 -10.61
CA THR A 88 16.51 5.71 -10.41
C THR A 88 17.31 5.88 -9.10
N PRO A 89 17.60 4.80 -8.35
CA PRO A 89 18.39 4.91 -7.13
C PRO A 89 19.74 5.63 -7.36
N PRO A 90 20.21 6.48 -6.42
CA PRO A 90 19.57 6.79 -5.15
C PRO A 90 18.31 7.63 -5.39
N LEU A 91 17.18 7.20 -4.83
CA LEU A 91 15.91 7.91 -4.92
C LEU A 91 16.20 9.35 -4.48
N SER A 92 16.20 10.30 -5.43
CA SER A 92 16.21 11.72 -5.08
C SER A 92 15.12 11.91 -4.03
N SER A 93 15.40 12.68 -2.99
CA SER A 93 14.71 12.68 -1.70
C SER A 93 13.17 12.78 -1.70
N GLN A 94 12.50 12.98 -2.83
CA GLN A 94 11.05 13.16 -2.94
C GLN A 94 10.50 12.45 -4.19
N ALA A 95 9.38 11.74 -4.04
CA ALA A 95 8.49 11.44 -5.16
C ALA A 95 7.81 12.75 -5.59
N ARG A 96 7.95 13.15 -6.86
CA ARG A 96 7.48 14.46 -7.35
C ARG A 96 6.46 14.28 -8.48
N ASN A 97 5.43 15.12 -8.46
CA ASN A 97 4.58 15.39 -9.61
C ASN A 97 5.20 16.56 -10.41
N SER A 98 4.85 16.72 -11.69
CA SER A 98 5.20 17.94 -12.45
C SER A 98 4.55 19.21 -11.88
N SER A 99 3.46 19.06 -11.12
CA SER A 99 2.61 20.16 -10.66
C SER A 99 2.59 20.37 -9.13
N THR A 100 3.00 19.36 -8.35
CA THR A 100 3.12 19.43 -6.89
C THR A 100 4.56 19.11 -6.45
N PRO A 101 5.15 19.88 -5.51
CA PRO A 101 6.54 19.69 -5.10
C PRO A 101 6.79 18.38 -4.34
N ARG A 102 5.73 17.69 -3.90
CA ARG A 102 5.75 16.46 -3.10
C ARG A 102 4.49 15.64 -3.36
N PHE A 103 4.65 14.37 -3.77
CA PHE A 103 3.57 13.38 -3.82
C PHE A 103 3.28 12.86 -2.40
N GLY A 104 2.01 12.71 -2.05
CA GLY A 104 1.57 12.26 -0.73
C GLY A 104 0.72 13.27 0.04
N SER A 105 0.06 14.19 -0.65
CA SER A 105 -0.92 15.13 -0.08
C SER A 105 -2.29 14.97 -0.72
N TRP A 106 -3.38 15.39 -0.06
CA TRP A 106 -4.74 15.29 -0.61
C TRP A 106 -4.88 15.86 -2.03
N ARG A 107 -4.02 16.80 -2.45
CA ARG A 107 -4.01 17.33 -3.82
C ARG A 107 -3.70 16.28 -4.89
N ASP A 108 -3.06 15.18 -4.52
CA ASP A 108 -2.70 14.11 -5.44
C ASP A 108 -3.87 13.15 -5.73
N VAL A 109 -5.02 13.33 -5.08
CA VAL A 109 -6.20 12.45 -5.21
C VAL A 109 -7.40 13.14 -5.87
N VAL A 110 -7.35 14.46 -6.05
CA VAL A 110 -8.51 15.26 -6.51
C VAL A 110 -8.80 15.14 -8.00
N ASP A 111 -7.92 14.47 -8.74
CA ASP A 111 -8.11 14.19 -10.17
C ASP A 111 -9.27 13.20 -10.43
N LEU A 112 -9.64 12.41 -9.41
CA LEU A 112 -10.80 11.50 -9.46
C LEU A 112 -12.00 11.99 -8.67
N THR A 113 -11.76 12.70 -7.57
CA THR A 113 -12.80 13.12 -6.63
C THR A 113 -12.56 14.59 -6.29
N PRO A 114 -13.33 15.52 -6.88
CA PRO A 114 -13.15 16.93 -6.60
C PRO A 114 -13.61 17.22 -5.17
N PRO A 115 -12.93 18.13 -4.44
CA PRO A 115 -13.34 18.47 -3.09
C PRO A 115 -14.72 19.13 -3.09
N VAL A 116 -15.58 18.71 -2.18
CA VAL A 116 -16.91 19.30 -1.96
C VAL A 116 -16.90 20.24 -0.76
N ARG A 117 -15.86 20.14 0.09
CA ARG A 117 -15.60 21.02 1.23
C ARG A 117 -14.24 21.69 1.10
N ASP A 118 -14.14 22.90 1.66
CA ASP A 118 -12.85 23.61 1.79
C ASP A 118 -11.91 22.90 2.78
N ASP A 119 -12.48 22.29 3.81
CA ASP A 119 -11.77 21.53 4.83
C ASP A 119 -11.87 20.02 4.54
N ILE A 120 -10.74 19.43 4.10
CA ILE A 120 -10.62 18.03 3.74
C ILE A 120 -10.90 17.10 4.92
N ASP A 121 -10.63 17.53 6.16
CA ASP A 121 -10.93 16.73 7.36
C ASP A 121 -12.44 16.46 7.50
N THR A 122 -13.27 17.29 6.88
CA THR A 122 -14.74 17.18 6.89
C THR A 122 -15.33 16.69 5.58
N ASP A 123 -14.49 16.44 4.56
CA ASP A 123 -14.92 15.93 3.27
C ASP A 123 -15.06 14.41 3.35
N MET A 124 -16.28 13.89 3.20
CA MET A 124 -16.55 12.46 3.38
C MET A 124 -15.77 11.59 2.39
N ASP A 125 -15.53 12.10 1.18
CA ASP A 125 -14.89 11.33 0.11
C ASP A 125 -13.37 11.56 0.03
N LEU A 126 -12.82 12.48 0.84
CA LEU A 126 -11.39 12.81 0.85
C LEU A 126 -10.73 12.81 2.25
N SER A 127 -11.51 12.76 3.33
CA SER A 127 -11.00 12.84 4.73
C SER A 127 -10.03 11.73 5.12
N PHE A 128 -10.00 10.61 4.39
CA PHE A 128 -8.98 9.57 4.60
C PHE A 128 -7.60 9.93 4.03
N PHE A 129 -7.49 11.04 3.29
CA PHE A 129 -6.24 11.62 2.79
C PHE A 129 -5.87 12.93 3.50
N SER A 130 -6.54 13.28 4.61
CA SER A 130 -6.20 14.46 5.39
C SER A 130 -4.77 14.41 5.93
N ASP A 131 -4.37 13.23 6.39
CA ASP A 131 -3.01 12.96 6.84
C ASP A 131 -2.08 12.76 5.62
N GLU A 132 -1.11 13.65 5.47
CA GLU A 132 -0.05 13.49 4.48
C GLU A 132 0.81 12.25 4.80
N ILE A 133 1.15 11.48 3.77
CA ILE A 133 2.09 10.37 3.94
C ILE A 133 3.54 10.87 4.03
N SER A 134 4.38 10.06 4.67
CA SER A 134 5.83 10.27 4.67
C SER A 134 6.41 10.14 3.26
N ASP A 135 7.57 10.76 3.01
CA ASP A 135 8.28 10.64 1.72
C ASP A 135 8.63 9.19 1.39
N ASP A 136 8.91 8.39 2.41
CA ASP A 136 9.24 6.98 2.22
C ASP A 136 8.00 6.12 1.93
N SER A 137 6.87 6.40 2.59
CA SER A 137 5.58 5.79 2.23
C SER A 137 5.19 6.14 0.79
N ALA A 138 5.42 7.38 0.35
CA ALA A 138 5.16 7.82 -1.01
C ALA A 138 6.02 7.06 -2.04
N LYS A 139 7.31 6.83 -1.75
CA LYS A 139 8.19 5.99 -2.60
C LYS A 139 7.70 4.54 -2.68
N VAL A 140 7.31 3.96 -1.55
CA VAL A 140 6.77 2.59 -1.49
C VAL A 140 5.47 2.47 -2.28
N LEU A 141 4.57 3.44 -2.13
CA LEU A 141 3.31 3.52 -2.87
C LEU A 141 3.53 3.52 -4.39
N VAL A 142 4.41 4.39 -4.89
CA VAL A 142 4.76 4.45 -6.33
C VAL A 142 5.44 3.16 -6.78
N ALA A 143 6.27 2.54 -5.95
CA ALA A 143 6.90 1.26 -6.27
C ALA A 143 5.91 0.10 -6.42
N GLY A 144 4.74 0.20 -5.77
CA GLY A 144 3.65 -0.78 -5.85
C GLY A 144 3.26 -1.16 -7.28
N SER A 145 3.19 -0.19 -8.19
CA SER A 145 2.81 -0.41 -9.60
C SER A 145 3.81 -1.28 -10.37
N ARG A 146 5.05 -1.40 -9.87
CA ARG A 146 6.16 -2.14 -10.49
C ARG A 146 6.37 -3.54 -9.93
N GLY A 147 5.44 -4.04 -9.13
CA GLY A 147 5.51 -5.37 -8.55
C GLY A 147 6.07 -5.40 -7.12
N TRP A 148 5.80 -6.51 -6.45
CA TRP A 148 6.09 -6.70 -5.03
C TRP A 148 7.59 -6.66 -4.73
N LEU A 149 8.45 -7.21 -5.59
CA LEU A 149 9.90 -7.26 -5.33
C LEU A 149 10.53 -5.86 -5.40
N THR A 150 10.10 -5.05 -6.37
CA THR A 150 10.48 -3.64 -6.45
C THR A 150 10.04 -2.89 -5.19
N THR A 151 8.78 -3.12 -4.77
CA THR A 151 8.20 -2.51 -3.58
C THR A 151 8.95 -2.90 -2.31
N ALA A 152 9.30 -4.19 -2.16
CA ALA A 152 10.05 -4.70 -1.03
C ALA A 152 11.46 -4.10 -0.97
N ASN A 153 12.13 -3.93 -2.11
CA ASN A 153 13.44 -3.28 -2.14
C ASN A 153 13.36 -1.81 -1.69
N VAL A 154 12.37 -1.05 -2.20
CA VAL A 154 12.18 0.34 -1.79
C VAL A 154 11.84 0.46 -0.31
N LEU A 155 10.96 -0.41 0.20
CA LEU A 155 10.60 -0.45 1.62
C LEU A 155 11.80 -0.84 2.51
N ALA A 156 12.61 -1.81 2.08
CA ALA A 156 13.81 -2.22 2.79
C ALA A 156 14.86 -1.11 2.88
N ASP A 157 15.01 -0.32 1.81
CA ASP A 157 15.95 0.79 1.76
C ASP A 157 15.48 1.99 2.60
N ALA A 158 14.18 2.24 2.64
CA ALA A 158 13.60 3.26 3.51
C ALA A 158 13.75 2.90 5.00
N ALA A 159 13.48 1.65 5.37
CA ALA A 159 13.21 1.32 6.77
C ALA A 159 14.39 0.87 7.62
N ALA A 160 15.51 0.45 7.01
CA ALA A 160 16.51 -0.39 7.70
C ALA A 160 15.81 -1.61 8.39
N PRO A 161 16.48 -2.53 9.10
CA PRO A 161 15.80 -3.69 9.71
C PRO A 161 14.99 -3.33 10.97
N ASP A 162 14.38 -2.14 11.00
CA ASP A 162 13.52 -1.68 12.08
C ASP A 162 12.06 -2.01 11.75
N GLY A 163 11.49 -2.96 12.49
CA GLY A 163 10.10 -3.38 12.31
C GLY A 163 9.07 -2.30 12.66
N GLU A 164 9.38 -1.38 13.58
CA GLU A 164 8.48 -0.27 13.90
C GLU A 164 8.42 0.73 12.74
N TYR A 165 9.57 1.03 12.14
CA TYR A 165 9.63 1.90 10.98
C TYR A 165 9.05 1.23 9.73
N LEU A 166 9.25 -0.08 9.54
CA LEU A 166 8.56 -0.86 8.50
C LEU A 166 7.04 -0.74 8.59
N PHE A 167 6.49 -0.87 9.81
CA PHE A 167 5.06 -0.68 10.06
C PHE A 167 4.63 0.73 9.65
N SER A 168 5.31 1.77 10.14
CA SER A 168 4.94 3.16 9.86
C SER A 168 4.95 3.49 8.36
N VAL A 169 6.01 3.07 7.64
CA VAL A 169 6.14 3.33 6.20
C VAL A 169 5.12 2.50 5.40
N GLY A 170 5.00 1.20 5.72
CA GLY A 170 4.14 0.26 5.03
C GLY A 170 2.64 0.53 5.22
N ASP A 171 2.22 0.82 6.46
CA ASP A 171 0.83 1.17 6.79
C ASP A 171 0.40 2.47 6.09
N GLY A 172 1.24 3.51 6.12
CA GLY A 172 0.96 4.76 5.43
C GLY A 172 0.76 4.57 3.91
N ALA A 173 1.65 3.80 3.27
CA ALA A 173 1.53 3.48 1.85
C ALA A 173 0.27 2.63 1.56
N LEU A 174 -0.03 1.65 2.41
CA LEU A 174 -1.17 0.76 2.23
C LEU A 174 -2.51 1.50 2.37
N ARG A 175 -2.67 2.36 3.39
CA ARG A 175 -3.88 3.18 3.58
C ARG A 175 -4.16 4.03 2.36
N TRP A 176 -3.13 4.68 1.84
CA TRP A 176 -3.24 5.49 0.63
C TRP A 176 -3.58 4.68 -0.62
N ALA A 177 -2.96 3.51 -0.81
CA ALA A 177 -3.29 2.60 -1.92
C ALA A 177 -4.75 2.15 -1.88
N VAL A 178 -5.25 1.76 -0.68
CA VAL A 178 -6.65 1.40 -0.47
C VAL A 178 -7.58 2.58 -0.75
N GLY A 179 -7.24 3.75 -0.22
CA GLY A 179 -8.00 4.98 -0.45
C GLY A 179 -8.15 5.31 -1.92
N ARG A 180 -7.06 5.28 -2.68
CA ARG A 180 -7.09 5.54 -4.14
C ARG A 180 -7.94 4.54 -4.88
N ARG A 181 -7.82 3.25 -4.55
CA ARG A 181 -8.64 2.21 -5.16
C ARG A 181 -10.14 2.43 -4.89
N ARG A 182 -10.51 2.92 -3.71
CA ARG A 182 -11.91 3.24 -3.37
C ARG A 182 -12.49 4.38 -4.19
N GLN A 183 -11.68 5.33 -4.64
CA GLN A 183 -12.17 6.37 -5.56
C GLN A 183 -12.70 5.76 -6.88
N TYR A 184 -12.20 4.59 -7.28
CA TYR A 184 -12.74 3.82 -8.41
C TYR A 184 -13.88 2.88 -8.02
N ALA A 185 -13.67 2.05 -6.98
CA ALA A 185 -14.57 0.95 -6.66
C ALA A 185 -15.75 1.31 -5.75
N GLY A 186 -15.69 2.48 -5.11
CA GLY A 186 -16.62 2.92 -4.09
C GLY A 186 -16.32 2.32 -2.69
N HIS A 187 -17.09 2.78 -1.71
CA HIS A 187 -16.94 2.43 -0.29
C HIS A 187 -17.10 0.94 0.02
N GLY A 188 -17.81 0.19 -0.84
CA GLY A 188 -18.05 -1.26 -0.69
C GLY A 188 -16.95 -2.17 -1.25
N ASP A 189 -15.78 -1.63 -1.61
CA ASP A 189 -14.68 -2.41 -2.19
C ASP A 189 -14.08 -3.40 -1.18
N THR A 190 -14.28 -4.69 -1.44
CA THR A 190 -13.80 -5.79 -0.60
C THR A 190 -12.48 -6.38 -1.08
N PHE A 191 -11.99 -6.00 -2.26
CA PHE A 191 -10.73 -6.52 -2.80
C PHE A 191 -9.52 -6.29 -1.89
N PRO A 192 -9.36 -5.13 -1.21
CA PRO A 192 -8.27 -4.95 -0.25
C PRO A 192 -8.19 -6.07 0.79
N THR A 193 -9.34 -6.57 1.25
CA THR A 193 -9.39 -7.67 2.22
C THR A 193 -8.76 -8.94 1.65
N THR A 194 -9.15 -9.33 0.45
CA THR A 194 -8.59 -10.51 -0.24
C THR A 194 -7.09 -10.33 -0.53
N ALA A 195 -6.69 -9.15 -1.00
CA ALA A 195 -5.30 -8.85 -1.34
C ALA A 195 -4.38 -8.92 -0.12
N ILE A 196 -4.80 -8.35 1.03
CA ILE A 196 -4.00 -8.33 2.25
C ILE A 196 -3.85 -9.74 2.85
N ILE A 197 -4.92 -10.55 2.82
CA ILE A 197 -4.89 -11.94 3.28
C ILE A 197 -3.99 -12.80 2.38
N GLN A 198 -4.11 -12.65 1.05
CA GLN A 198 -3.26 -13.38 0.10
C GLN A 198 -1.78 -12.99 0.26
N ALA A 199 -1.49 -11.71 0.46
CA ALA A 199 -0.13 -11.23 0.70
C ALA A 199 0.49 -11.85 1.96
N ALA A 200 -0.28 -12.12 3.01
CA ALA A 200 0.22 -12.79 4.22
C ALA A 200 0.65 -14.24 3.96
N THR A 201 -0.14 -14.96 3.16
CA THR A 201 0.21 -16.31 2.68
C THR A 201 1.49 -16.28 1.84
N ASN A 202 1.58 -15.31 0.91
CA ASN A 202 2.75 -15.15 0.04
C ASN A 202 4.01 -14.80 0.82
N ALA A 203 3.92 -13.86 1.78
CA ALA A 203 5.05 -13.50 2.64
C ALA A 203 5.56 -14.70 3.43
N THR A 204 4.64 -15.52 3.96
CA THR A 204 5.00 -16.79 4.63
C THR A 204 5.71 -17.74 3.68
N SER A 205 5.25 -17.87 2.44
CA SER A 205 5.87 -18.74 1.44
C SER A 205 7.27 -18.27 1.05
N ILE A 206 7.45 -16.97 0.84
CA ILE A 206 8.76 -16.36 0.51
C ILE A 206 9.75 -16.60 1.66
N ILE A 207 9.33 -16.39 2.91
CA ILE A 207 10.18 -16.62 4.10
C ILE A 207 10.60 -18.09 4.23
N LYS A 208 9.74 -19.03 3.81
CA LYS A 208 10.04 -20.46 3.79
C LYS A 208 10.88 -20.89 2.59
N GLY A 209 11.20 -19.99 1.67
CA GLY A 209 12.01 -20.25 0.49
C GLY A 209 11.25 -20.91 -0.67
N TYR A 210 9.92 -20.72 -0.74
CA TYR A 210 9.17 -21.09 -1.95
C TYR A 210 9.31 -20.00 -3.02
N ASP A 211 9.56 -20.42 -4.26
CA ASP A 211 10.09 -19.55 -5.32
C ASP A 211 9.12 -18.48 -5.85
N GLU A 212 7.79 -18.71 -5.79
CA GLU A 212 6.83 -17.77 -6.38
C GLU A 212 5.64 -17.46 -5.44
N PRO A 213 5.36 -16.17 -5.18
CA PRO A 213 4.12 -15.78 -4.53
C PRO A 213 2.95 -16.07 -5.47
N LEU A 214 1.84 -16.56 -4.91
CA LEU A 214 0.60 -16.71 -5.66
C LEU A 214 0.12 -15.31 -6.05
N GLU A 215 0.13 -14.98 -7.35
CA GLU A 215 -0.58 -13.78 -7.79
C GLU A 215 -2.05 -13.92 -7.38
N ALA A 216 -2.61 -12.88 -6.75
CA ALA A 216 -4.03 -12.87 -6.49
C ALA A 216 -4.73 -12.98 -7.86
N MET A 217 -5.49 -14.07 -8.05
CA MET A 217 -6.12 -14.48 -9.31
C MET A 217 -6.94 -13.38 -9.99
N ASP A 218 -7.28 -12.32 -9.25
CA ASP A 218 -8.15 -11.25 -9.70
C ASP A 218 -7.44 -9.93 -10.05
N VAL A 219 -6.12 -9.75 -9.87
CA VAL A 219 -5.48 -8.44 -10.08
C VAL A 219 -5.71 -7.91 -11.51
N LEU A 220 -5.49 -8.76 -12.52
CA LEU A 220 -5.69 -8.40 -13.92
C LEU A 220 -7.18 -8.19 -14.25
N VAL A 221 -8.05 -9.02 -13.66
CA VAL A 221 -9.51 -8.89 -13.81
C VAL A 221 -10.01 -7.56 -13.24
N GLN A 222 -9.51 -7.16 -12.06
CA GLN A 222 -9.86 -5.88 -11.44
C GLN A 222 -9.33 -4.70 -12.25
N ARG A 223 -8.11 -4.79 -12.78
CA ARG A 223 -7.52 -3.74 -13.63
C ARG A 223 -8.32 -3.54 -14.92
N GLU A 224 -8.74 -4.63 -15.56
CA GLU A 224 -9.61 -4.57 -16.74
C GLU A 224 -10.97 -3.94 -16.41
N LYS A 225 -11.57 -4.35 -15.28
CA LYS A 225 -12.83 -3.76 -14.79
C LYS A 225 -12.73 -2.24 -14.63
N PHE A 226 -11.67 -1.72 -14.02
CA PHE A 226 -11.51 -0.27 -13.85
C PHE A 226 -11.11 0.44 -15.14
N SER A 227 -10.35 -0.20 -16.01
CA SER A 227 -10.02 0.35 -17.34
C SER A 227 -11.27 0.58 -18.17
N ASN A 228 -12.26 -0.32 -18.05
CA ASN A 228 -13.57 -0.21 -18.72
C ASN A 228 -14.51 0.82 -18.07
N MET A 229 -14.22 1.29 -16.86
CA MET A 229 -15.00 2.34 -16.18
C MET A 229 -14.61 3.75 -16.61
N ALA A 230 -13.61 3.88 -17.50
CA ALA A 230 -13.03 5.12 -18.01
C ALA A 230 -12.52 6.06 -16.89
N TYR A 231 -11.20 6.32 -16.90
CA TYR A 231 -10.70 7.55 -16.32
C TYR A 231 -11.24 8.71 -17.18
N VAL A 232 -12.27 9.38 -16.69
CA VAL A 232 -12.71 10.67 -17.23
C VAL A 232 -12.09 11.71 -16.30
N PRO A 233 -10.91 12.26 -16.63
CA PRO A 233 -10.36 13.35 -15.85
C PRO A 233 -11.40 14.47 -15.83
N ILE A 234 -11.63 15.04 -14.66
CA ILE A 234 -12.42 16.25 -14.55
C ILE A 234 -11.62 17.33 -15.28
N GLU A 235 -12.12 17.78 -16.44
CA GLU A 235 -11.51 18.89 -17.15
C GLU A 235 -11.53 20.12 -16.24
N ASP A 236 -10.41 20.86 -16.21
CA ASP A 236 -10.22 22.07 -15.40
C ASP A 236 -11.28 23.14 -15.77
N GLU A 237 -12.47 23.08 -15.18
CA GLU A 237 -13.44 24.17 -15.10
C GLU A 237 -13.46 24.76 -13.69
N PHE A 238 -12.30 25.14 -13.14
CA PHE A 238 -12.21 26.03 -11.96
C PHE A 238 -11.03 26.99 -12.07
#